data_AF-A0A0G1DP09-F1
#
_entry.id   AF-A0A0G1DP09-F1
#
_cell.length_a   1.000
_cell.length_b   1.000
_cell.length_c   1.000
_cell.angle_alpha   90.00
_cell.angle_beta   90.00
_cell.angle_gamma   90.00
#
_symmetry.space_group_name_H-M   'P 1'
#
loop_
_entity.id
_entity.type
_entity.pdbx_description
1 polymer ?
#
loop_
_entity_poly.entity_id
_entity_poly.type
_entity_poly.pdbx_seq_one_letter_code
_entity_poly.pdbx_strand_id
1 'polypeptide(L)'
;MRLLHEDELACIEYLLEHEGQTMNIRYADIEYSGGYFGKHIIGIHTALGFLLELHKTDLIAIKSSKINWNGFFYDTFLKQYSNLVNKKQPEDAKKLAVSLNLEPLNKTLAEQKSLEETFAIIEEVFKNKDFDVEESDFSKDLYDSISLTIAVRKELRKYLEAYLTAYKNDELEKPKSPKEDWDKIPYFERDFWRYKKQRDIFVELLQRKLDTQNPRSVRIEYRQELPLEHINSTELLLCLKNEGIIREYKLETDYNTKNKEEFDSFLGKEILKLSVDEDKVLDQATHKKIKLNLSFASQTGIMTMTDPNGIEYKIKLQGQVQREVLRVIFQNSKNTYSEWTLSNISGILGENDVDETAVKNAIYQFNKKVKLKIPEVDNLFELTKYSARINPKYINKS
;
A
#
# COMPACT_ATOMS: atom_id res chain seq x y z
N MET A 1 -12.29 15.25 -0.65
CA MET A 1 -11.00 15.06 0.06
C MET A 1 -10.02 14.53 -0.97
N ARG A 2 -8.84 15.14 -1.10
CA ARG A 2 -7.84 14.72 -2.10
C ARG A 2 -7.09 13.48 -1.64
N LEU A 3 -6.60 12.70 -2.59
CA LEU A 3 -5.56 11.70 -2.32
C LEU A 3 -4.31 12.39 -1.75
N LEU A 4 -3.73 11.80 -0.71
CA LEU A 4 -2.49 12.25 -0.09
C LEU A 4 -1.30 11.48 -0.68
N HIS A 5 -0.13 12.10 -0.68
CA HIS A 5 1.13 11.41 -0.97
C HIS A 5 1.52 10.50 0.21
N GLU A 6 2.27 9.43 -0.04
CA GLU A 6 2.74 8.50 1.02
C GLU A 6 3.48 9.24 2.15
N ASP A 7 4.29 10.22 1.78
CA ASP A 7 5.05 11.05 2.73
C ASP A 7 4.17 12.02 3.55
N GLU A 8 3.04 12.49 2.99
CA GLU A 8 2.06 13.29 3.73
C GLU A 8 1.39 12.42 4.80
N LEU A 9 1.10 11.16 4.48
CA LEU A 9 0.57 10.20 5.44
C LEU A 9 1.59 9.85 6.53
N ALA A 10 2.85 9.64 6.15
CA ALA A 10 3.94 9.43 7.11
C ALA A 10 4.09 10.63 8.06
N CYS A 11 3.97 11.86 7.54
CA CYS A 11 3.95 13.07 8.35
C CYS A 11 2.79 13.05 9.35
N ILE A 12 1.56 12.72 8.92
CA ILE A 12 0.41 12.59 9.82
C ILE A 12 0.67 11.54 10.91
N GLU A 13 1.16 10.35 10.57
CA GLU A 13 1.46 9.31 11.56
C GLU A 13 2.45 9.81 12.61
N TYR A 14 3.55 10.43 12.19
CA TYR A 14 4.56 11.00 13.09
C TYR A 14 3.97 12.06 14.04
N LEU A 15 3.11 12.94 13.52
CA LEU A 15 2.40 13.92 14.33
C LEU A 15 1.47 13.27 15.36
N LEU A 16 0.76 12.21 14.97
CA LEU A 16 -0.16 11.50 15.86
C LEU A 16 0.54 10.71 16.98
N GLU A 17 1.78 10.27 16.78
CA GLU A 17 2.61 9.70 17.86
C GLU A 17 2.89 10.72 18.97
N HIS A 18 2.87 12.01 18.63
CA HIS A 18 3.11 13.13 19.52
C HIS A 18 1.82 13.91 19.84
N GLU A 19 0.66 13.26 19.67
CA GLU A 19 -0.66 13.86 19.94
C GLU A 19 -0.73 14.42 21.37
N GLY A 20 -1.22 15.66 21.49
CA GLY A 20 -1.31 16.36 22.78
C GLY A 20 0.02 16.94 23.29
N GLN A 21 1.11 16.78 22.56
CA GLN A 21 2.40 17.38 22.88
C GLN A 21 2.64 18.65 22.05
N THR A 22 3.55 19.49 22.54
CA THR A 22 4.15 20.55 21.74
C THR A 22 5.53 20.10 21.32
N MET A 23 5.79 20.09 20.01
CA MET A 23 7.03 19.56 19.44
C MET A 23 7.72 20.59 18.56
N ASN A 24 9.05 20.59 18.58
CA ASN A 24 9.86 21.35 17.65
C ASN A 24 10.19 20.41 16.48
N ILE A 25 9.63 20.68 15.31
CA ILE A 25 9.88 19.90 14.10
C ILE A 25 10.85 20.67 13.24
N ARG A 26 11.97 20.04 12.91
CA ARG A 26 12.80 20.42 11.77
C ARG A 26 12.44 19.53 10.60
N TYR A 27 12.58 20.06 9.39
CA TYR A 27 12.40 19.25 8.19
C TYR A 27 13.28 17.99 8.20
N ALA A 28 14.56 18.14 8.56
CA ALA A 28 15.48 17.02 8.71
C ALA A 28 15.02 15.99 9.77
N ASP A 29 14.21 16.39 10.75
CA ASP A 29 13.66 15.44 11.73
C ASP A 29 12.52 14.60 11.11
N ILE A 30 11.77 15.11 10.12
CA ILE A 30 10.73 14.37 9.36
C ILE A 30 11.40 13.42 8.34
N GLU A 31 12.48 13.87 7.71
CA GLU A 31 13.26 13.12 6.73
C GLU A 31 13.90 11.85 7.33
N TYR A 32 14.23 11.89 8.63
CA TYR A 32 14.81 10.77 9.37
C TYR A 32 13.82 10.01 10.27
N SER A 33 12.69 10.61 10.68
CA SER A 33 11.64 9.91 11.44
C SER A 33 10.67 9.14 10.55
N GLY A 34 10.62 9.44 9.24
CA GLY A 34 9.95 8.66 8.20
C GLY A 34 10.60 7.30 7.97
N GLY A 35 10.65 6.46 9.00
CA GLY A 35 11.18 5.09 8.98
C GLY A 35 10.37 4.11 8.11
N TYR A 36 9.61 4.60 7.13
CA TYR A 36 8.62 3.80 6.41
C TYR A 36 8.76 3.82 4.90
N PHE A 37 9.35 4.85 4.28
CA PHE A 37 9.68 4.88 2.85
C PHE A 37 10.92 5.74 2.58
N GLY A 38 12.04 5.40 3.24
CA GLY A 38 13.31 6.09 3.07
C GLY A 38 13.89 5.92 1.66
N LYS A 39 13.50 6.81 0.74
CA LYS A 39 14.22 7.20 -0.50
C LYS A 39 13.47 8.24 -1.33
N HIS A 40 12.22 8.57 -1.01
CA HIS A 40 11.48 9.57 -1.75
C HIS A 40 11.63 10.93 -1.08
N ILE A 41 12.51 11.73 -1.67
CA ILE A 41 12.69 13.15 -1.36
C ILE A 41 11.36 13.82 -1.69
N ILE A 42 10.52 14.09 -0.70
CA ILE A 42 9.67 15.27 -0.81
C ILE A 42 10.65 16.43 -1.03
N GLY A 43 10.52 17.13 -2.16
CA GLY A 43 11.11 18.46 -2.25
C GLY A 43 10.56 19.29 -1.09
N ILE A 44 11.41 19.79 -0.22
CA ILE A 44 11.07 20.33 1.11
C ILE A 44 9.89 21.32 1.13
N HIS A 45 9.67 22.03 0.02
CA HIS A 45 8.47 22.83 -0.23
C HIS A 45 7.14 22.10 0.03
N THR A 46 7.04 20.79 -0.27
CA THR A 46 5.80 20.02 -0.09
C THR A 46 5.54 19.70 1.39
N ALA A 47 6.55 19.43 2.21
CA ALA A 47 6.37 19.09 3.63
C ALA A 47 5.96 20.31 4.47
N LEU A 48 6.67 21.44 4.28
CA LEU A 48 6.27 22.70 4.90
C LEU A 48 4.89 23.14 4.38
N GLY A 49 4.66 23.08 3.06
CA GLY A 49 3.36 23.36 2.45
C GLY A 49 2.23 22.54 3.05
N PHE A 50 2.46 21.25 3.30
CA PHE A 50 1.49 20.36 3.94
C PHE A 50 1.24 20.70 5.41
N LEU A 51 2.29 21.00 6.20
CA LEU A 51 2.11 21.46 7.58
C LEU A 51 1.31 22.78 7.64
N LEU A 52 1.52 23.68 6.67
CA LEU A 52 0.72 24.88 6.53
C LEU A 52 -0.74 24.57 6.16
N GLU A 53 -0.99 23.58 5.29
CA GLU A 53 -2.33 23.10 4.97
C GLU A 53 -3.04 22.54 6.21
N LEU A 54 -2.36 21.67 6.98
CA LEU A 54 -2.88 21.14 8.25
C LEU A 54 -3.14 22.24 9.27
N HIS A 55 -2.31 23.30 9.29
CA HIS A 55 -2.52 24.44 10.16
C HIS A 55 -3.75 25.26 9.76
N LYS A 56 -3.91 25.56 8.47
CA LYS A 56 -5.05 26.30 7.91
C LYS A 56 -6.38 25.57 8.11
N THR A 57 -6.35 24.24 8.14
CA THR A 57 -7.51 23.38 8.39
C THR A 57 -7.77 23.11 9.87
N ASP A 58 -7.01 23.75 10.75
CA ASP A 58 -7.11 23.61 12.22
C ASP A 58 -6.89 22.17 12.72
N LEU A 59 -6.14 21.36 11.97
CA LEU A 59 -5.74 20.01 12.36
C LEU A 59 -4.46 20.04 13.22
N ILE A 60 -3.62 21.06 13.03
CA ILE A 60 -2.49 21.39 13.91
C ILE A 60 -2.49 22.89 14.23
N ALA A 61 -1.81 23.28 15.30
CA ALA A 61 -1.52 24.68 15.61
C ALA A 61 -0.02 24.94 15.52
N ILE A 62 0.42 25.78 14.57
CA ILE A 62 1.79 26.30 14.55
C ILE A 62 1.84 27.45 15.56
N LYS A 63 2.58 27.27 16.65
CA LYS A 63 2.70 28.25 17.74
C LYS A 63 3.77 29.29 17.46
N SER A 64 4.88 28.86 16.88
CA SER A 64 6.00 29.71 16.54
C SER A 64 6.92 29.03 15.54
N SER A 65 7.73 29.80 14.85
CA SER A 65 8.79 29.35 13.96
C SER A 65 10.12 30.00 14.33
N LYS A 66 11.21 29.36 13.91
CA LYS A 66 12.58 29.90 13.97
C LYS A 66 13.38 29.32 12.80
N ILE A 67 14.45 30.00 12.39
CA ILE A 67 15.36 29.45 11.38
C ILE A 67 16.55 28.79 12.10
N ASN A 68 16.81 27.52 11.80
CA ASN A 68 17.84 26.71 12.40
C ASN A 68 18.87 26.26 11.35
N TRP A 69 20.08 26.81 11.46
CA TRP A 69 21.18 26.53 10.55
C TRP A 69 22.08 25.37 11.00
N ASN A 70 21.61 24.46 11.85
CA ASN A 70 22.37 23.24 12.18
C ASN A 70 22.01 22.13 11.18
N GLY A 71 22.50 22.24 9.94
CA GLY A 71 22.18 21.31 8.84
C GLY A 71 23.35 21.09 7.87
N PHE A 72 23.24 20.03 7.07
CA PHE A 72 24.16 19.72 5.97
C PHE A 72 23.74 20.50 4.72
N PHE A 73 24.21 21.75 4.59
CA PHE A 73 23.86 22.60 3.45
C PHE A 73 24.82 22.41 2.28
N TYR A 74 24.26 22.43 1.06
CA TYR A 74 25.01 22.45 -0.18
C TYR A 74 25.48 23.86 -0.53
N ASP A 75 24.77 24.91 -0.06
CA ASP A 75 25.17 26.30 -0.26
C ASP A 75 26.38 26.70 0.61
N THR A 76 27.28 27.46 -0.02
CA THR A 76 28.52 27.94 0.59
C THR A 76 28.26 28.96 1.72
N PHE A 77 27.27 29.84 1.59
CA PHE A 77 26.92 30.83 2.61
C PHE A 77 26.34 30.16 3.86
N LEU A 78 25.35 29.27 3.74
CA LEU A 78 24.67 28.67 4.90
C LEU A 78 25.59 27.74 5.68
N LYS A 79 26.41 26.97 4.96
CA LYS A 79 27.48 26.19 5.55
C LYS A 79 28.51 27.07 6.26
N GLN A 80 28.95 28.16 5.64
CA GLN A 80 29.91 29.10 6.26
C GLN A 80 29.31 29.80 7.48
N TYR A 81 28.08 30.27 7.38
CA TYR A 81 27.34 30.92 8.45
C TYR A 81 27.14 29.97 9.64
N SER A 82 26.65 28.76 9.38
CA SER A 82 26.50 27.70 10.40
C SER A 82 27.83 27.38 11.09
N ASN A 83 28.92 27.26 10.34
CA ASN A 83 30.25 27.03 10.91
C ASN A 83 30.69 28.17 11.84
N LEU A 84 30.42 29.42 11.50
CA LEU A 84 30.75 30.58 12.34
C LEU A 84 29.89 30.60 13.62
N VAL A 85 28.60 30.27 13.51
CA VAL A 85 27.70 30.14 14.67
C VAL A 85 28.15 29.01 15.60
N ASN A 86 28.46 27.83 15.04
CA ASN A 86 28.93 26.67 15.80
C ASN A 86 30.27 26.91 16.50
N LYS A 87 31.15 27.72 15.89
CA LYS A 87 32.41 28.17 16.50
C LYS A 87 32.22 29.30 17.51
N LYS A 88 30.99 29.72 17.80
CA LYS A 88 30.64 30.84 18.68
C LYS A 88 31.31 32.15 18.26
N GLN A 89 31.32 32.44 16.96
CA GLN A 89 31.85 33.67 16.35
C GLN A 89 30.70 34.56 15.83
N PRO A 90 29.86 35.14 16.72
CA PRO A 90 28.65 35.86 16.31
C PRO A 90 28.95 37.13 15.48
N GLU A 91 30.07 37.82 15.76
CA GLU A 91 30.46 39.03 15.02
C GLU A 91 30.92 38.71 13.58
N ASP A 92 31.59 37.57 13.38
CA ASP A 92 32.03 37.15 12.04
C ASP A 92 30.85 36.62 11.22
N ALA A 93 29.91 35.90 11.87
CA ALA A 93 28.64 35.52 11.25
C ALA A 93 27.83 36.77 10.84
N LYS A 94 27.77 37.78 11.71
CA LYS A 94 27.10 39.06 11.42
C LYS A 94 27.75 39.78 10.24
N LYS A 95 29.08 39.86 10.18
CA LYS A 95 29.80 40.43 9.02
C LYS A 95 29.51 39.68 7.72
N LEU A 96 29.48 38.35 7.76
CA LEU A 96 29.15 37.52 6.60
C LEU A 96 27.72 37.83 6.10
N ALA A 97 26.74 37.89 7.00
CA ALA A 97 25.36 38.25 6.66
C ALA A 97 25.25 39.68 6.10
N VAL A 98 25.96 40.66 6.67
CA VAL A 98 25.98 42.04 6.15
C VAL A 98 26.62 42.10 4.76
N SER A 99 27.72 41.38 4.53
CA SER A 99 28.42 41.36 3.25
C SER A 99 27.58 40.81 2.08
N LEU A 100 26.57 39.99 2.39
CA LEU A 100 25.65 39.39 1.42
C LEU A 100 24.26 40.04 1.44
N ASN A 101 24.09 41.13 2.18
CA ASN A 101 22.81 41.82 2.38
C ASN A 101 21.70 40.86 2.88
N LEU A 102 22.00 40.14 3.97
CA LEU A 102 21.14 39.14 4.63
C LEU A 102 20.93 39.46 6.12
N GLU A 103 21.14 40.73 6.51
CA GLU A 103 20.96 41.20 7.88
C GLU A 103 19.58 40.90 8.49
N PRO A 104 18.45 40.93 7.74
CA PRO A 104 17.14 40.55 8.27
C PRO A 104 17.09 39.12 8.84
N LEU A 105 17.83 38.16 8.24
CA LEU A 105 17.86 36.77 8.73
C LEU A 105 18.45 36.65 10.14
N ASN A 106 19.41 37.52 10.51
CA ASN A 106 20.09 37.45 11.82
C ASN A 106 19.11 37.57 13.00
N LYS A 107 18.03 38.34 12.85
CA LYS A 107 17.02 38.51 13.91
C LYS A 107 16.14 37.27 14.10
N THR A 108 15.96 36.47 13.06
CA THR A 108 15.14 35.24 13.07
C THR A 108 15.88 34.04 13.67
N LEU A 109 17.19 34.17 13.93
CA LEU A 109 18.04 33.08 14.42
C LEU A 109 17.97 32.88 15.93
N ALA A 110 17.82 33.99 16.64
CA ALA A 110 17.90 34.01 18.09
C ALA A 110 16.53 33.91 18.77
N GLU A 111 15.46 34.26 18.04
CA GLU A 111 14.13 34.49 18.62
C GLU A 111 13.08 33.61 17.94
N GLN A 112 12.20 33.02 18.75
CA GLN A 112 10.96 32.45 18.25
C GLN A 112 10.06 33.59 17.75
N LYS A 113 9.53 33.44 16.53
CA LYS A 113 8.63 34.41 15.90
C LYS A 113 7.32 33.74 15.49
N SER A 114 6.32 34.54 15.15
CA SER A 114 5.18 34.01 14.39
C SER A 114 5.64 33.53 13.01
N LEU A 115 4.81 32.68 12.40
CA LEU A 115 5.08 32.15 11.08
C LEU A 115 5.06 33.28 10.03
N GLU A 116 4.12 34.21 10.16
CA GLU A 116 3.94 35.37 9.29
C GLU A 116 5.17 36.29 9.34
N GLU A 117 5.69 36.57 10.54
CA GLU A 117 6.92 37.35 10.69
C GLU A 117 8.13 36.63 10.07
N THR A 118 8.19 35.31 10.19
CA THR A 118 9.29 34.51 9.61
C THR A 118 9.25 34.59 8.09
N PHE A 119 8.08 34.42 7.48
CA PHE A 119 7.94 34.52 6.02
C PHE A 119 8.15 35.94 5.50
N ALA A 120 7.67 36.97 6.19
CA ALA A 120 7.94 38.36 5.80
C ALA A 120 9.45 38.68 5.74
N ILE A 121 10.24 38.13 6.67
CA ILE A 121 11.70 38.29 6.69
C ILE A 121 12.35 37.53 5.52
N ILE A 122 11.86 36.33 5.19
CA ILE A 122 12.33 35.54 4.06
C ILE A 122 12.03 36.26 2.73
N GLU A 123 10.82 36.81 2.57
CA GLU A 123 10.44 37.60 1.40
C GLU A 123 11.31 38.86 1.26
N GLU A 124 11.59 39.57 2.35
CA GLU A 124 12.49 40.74 2.35
C GLU A 124 13.90 40.38 1.90
N VAL A 125 14.38 39.19 2.26
CA VAL A 125 15.71 38.68 1.87
C VAL A 125 15.83 38.41 0.38
N PHE A 126 14.75 37.90 -0.23
CA PHE A 126 14.70 37.66 -1.67
C PHE A 126 14.38 38.93 -2.47
N LYS A 127 13.82 39.95 -1.83
CA LYS A 127 13.46 41.21 -2.47
C LYS A 127 14.67 41.87 -3.12
N ASN A 128 14.59 42.09 -4.43
CA ASN A 128 15.63 42.70 -5.27
C ASN A 128 16.90 41.86 -5.47
N LYS A 129 16.84 40.54 -5.25
CA LYS A 129 17.92 39.63 -5.66
C LYS A 129 17.47 38.88 -6.91
N ASP A 130 18.32 38.84 -7.95
CA ASP A 130 18.15 38.01 -9.15
C ASP A 130 18.42 36.52 -8.83
N PHE A 131 17.93 36.04 -7.69
CA PHE A 131 17.74 34.63 -7.51
C PHE A 131 16.43 34.30 -8.22
N ASP A 132 16.41 33.38 -9.17
CA ASP A 132 15.15 32.72 -9.51
C ASP A 132 14.66 32.04 -8.22
N VAL A 133 13.74 32.73 -7.54
CA VAL A 133 13.34 32.51 -6.14
C VAL A 133 12.75 31.11 -5.94
N GLU A 134 12.25 30.51 -7.01
CA GLU A 134 11.64 29.18 -7.01
C GLU A 134 12.63 28.04 -7.32
N GLU A 135 13.84 28.34 -7.83
CA GLU A 135 14.77 27.31 -8.31
C GLU A 135 16.16 27.30 -7.64
N SER A 136 16.57 28.39 -6.97
CA SER A 136 17.91 28.46 -6.37
C SER A 136 18.10 27.53 -5.16
N ASP A 137 19.26 26.86 -5.05
CA ASP A 137 19.61 25.99 -3.91
C ASP A 137 19.56 26.72 -2.57
N PHE A 138 19.88 28.02 -2.56
CA PHE A 138 19.79 28.88 -1.38
C PHE A 138 18.34 29.05 -0.87
N SER A 139 17.35 29.15 -1.77
CA SER A 139 15.95 29.27 -1.38
C SER A 139 15.43 28.02 -0.70
N LYS A 140 15.75 26.85 -1.27
CA LYS A 140 15.44 25.53 -0.71
C LYS A 140 16.07 25.40 0.68
N ASP A 141 17.38 25.55 0.79
CA ASP A 141 18.11 25.42 2.06
C ASP A 141 17.57 26.35 3.18
N LEU A 142 17.08 27.55 2.83
CA LEU A 142 16.48 28.50 3.77
C LEU A 142 15.11 28.02 4.28
N TYR A 143 14.24 27.50 3.41
CA TYR A 143 12.96 26.92 3.82
C TYR A 143 13.17 25.63 4.63
N ASP A 144 14.19 24.82 4.30
CA ASP A 144 14.57 23.59 5.02
C ASP A 144 15.01 23.86 6.47
N SER A 145 15.56 25.05 6.68
CA SER A 145 16.04 25.49 7.97
C SER A 145 14.92 25.94 8.90
N ILE A 146 13.68 26.08 8.43
CA ILE A 146 12.55 26.49 9.27
C ILE A 146 12.20 25.37 10.25
N SER A 147 12.36 25.66 11.53
CA SER A 147 11.88 24.82 12.62
C SER A 147 10.56 25.34 13.15
N LEU A 148 9.55 24.48 13.20
CA LEU A 148 8.21 24.82 13.67
C LEU A 148 7.99 24.27 15.08
N THR A 149 7.43 25.10 15.95
CA THR A 149 6.86 24.63 17.22
C THR A 149 5.38 24.44 17.01
N ILE A 150 4.92 23.20 17.04
CA ILE A 150 3.55 22.86 16.72
C ILE A 150 2.85 22.18 17.90
N ALA A 151 1.54 22.27 17.95
CA ALA A 151 0.69 21.44 18.79
C ALA A 151 -0.27 20.64 17.93
N VAL A 152 -0.25 19.31 18.11
CA VAL A 152 -1.11 18.38 17.38
C VAL A 152 -2.47 18.32 18.06
N ARG A 153 -3.53 18.52 17.28
CA ARG A 153 -4.91 18.51 17.77
C ARG A 153 -5.53 17.13 17.60
N LYS A 154 -6.55 16.82 18.41
CA LYS A 154 -7.24 15.52 18.38
C LYS A 154 -8.00 15.30 17.06
N GLU A 155 -8.35 16.38 16.40
CA GLU A 155 -9.01 16.43 15.11
C GLU A 155 -8.17 15.80 13.99
N LEU A 156 -6.84 15.82 14.10
CA LEU A 156 -5.95 15.18 13.12
C LEU A 156 -6.19 13.68 13.02
N ARG A 157 -6.47 13.00 14.15
CA ARG A 157 -6.78 11.56 14.16
C ARG A 157 -8.10 11.28 13.44
N LYS A 158 -9.13 12.09 13.72
CA LYS A 158 -10.42 11.99 13.04
C LYS A 158 -10.31 12.24 11.55
N TYR A 159 -9.45 13.18 11.15
CA TYR A 159 -9.15 13.45 9.74
C TYR A 159 -8.53 12.21 9.07
N LEU A 160 -7.51 11.60 9.68
CA LEU A 160 -6.88 10.39 9.14
C LEU A 160 -7.88 9.23 9.05
N GLU A 161 -8.71 9.00 10.06
CA GLU A 161 -9.75 7.96 10.04
C GLU A 161 -10.79 8.18 8.94
N ALA A 162 -11.24 9.43 8.75
CA ALA A 162 -12.14 9.80 7.67
C ALA A 162 -11.48 9.61 6.29
N TYR A 163 -10.21 9.98 6.15
CA TYR A 163 -9.42 9.78 4.94
C TYR A 163 -9.31 8.31 4.56
N LEU A 164 -8.91 7.46 5.51
CA LEU A 164 -8.76 6.01 5.27
C LEU A 164 -10.11 5.34 4.97
N THR A 165 -11.20 5.83 5.55
CA THR A 165 -12.56 5.38 5.23
C THR A 165 -12.93 5.73 3.79
N ALA A 166 -12.69 6.98 3.38
CA ALA A 166 -12.93 7.42 2.01
C ALA A 166 -12.05 6.66 0.99
N TYR A 167 -10.77 6.39 1.32
CA TYR A 167 -9.89 5.56 0.51
C TYR A 167 -10.45 4.15 0.31
N LYS A 168 -10.89 3.52 1.42
CA LYS A 168 -11.48 2.18 1.40
C LYS A 168 -12.74 2.08 0.53
N ASN A 169 -13.54 3.15 0.50
CA ASN A 169 -14.77 3.23 -0.29
C ASN A 169 -14.54 3.71 -1.74
N ASP A 170 -13.29 3.95 -2.15
CA ASP A 170 -12.92 4.57 -3.43
C ASP A 170 -13.59 5.96 -3.64
N GLU A 171 -13.76 6.74 -2.56
CA GLU A 171 -14.45 8.04 -2.55
C GLU A 171 -13.49 9.25 -2.62
N LEU A 172 -12.18 9.01 -2.63
CA LEU A 172 -11.20 10.10 -2.74
C LEU A 172 -11.19 10.72 -4.14
N GLU A 173 -11.06 12.04 -4.17
CA GLU A 173 -10.93 12.77 -5.42
C GLU A 173 -9.57 12.45 -6.05
N LYS A 174 -9.59 11.97 -7.31
CA LYS A 174 -8.37 11.86 -8.09
C LYS A 174 -7.74 13.26 -8.19
N PRO A 175 -6.42 13.40 -7.98
CA PRO A 175 -5.76 14.68 -8.18
C PRO A 175 -6.02 15.16 -9.62
N LYS A 176 -6.48 16.40 -9.76
CA LYS A 176 -6.57 17.06 -11.06
C LYS A 176 -5.13 17.33 -11.50
N SER A 177 -4.60 16.51 -12.41
CA SER A 177 -3.26 16.71 -12.98
C SER A 177 -3.11 18.16 -13.48
N PRO A 178 -2.13 18.93 -12.95
CA PRO A 178 -1.60 20.07 -13.68
C PRO A 178 -0.72 19.47 -14.78
N LYS A 179 -1.24 19.51 -16.02
CA LYS A 179 -0.65 18.93 -17.23
C LYS A 179 0.75 19.44 -17.61
N GLU A 180 1.41 20.26 -16.79
CA GLU A 180 2.64 20.94 -17.20
C GLU A 180 3.80 20.83 -16.20
N ASP A 181 3.59 20.51 -14.91
CA ASP A 181 4.69 20.45 -13.93
C ASP A 181 4.86 19.10 -13.20
N TRP A 182 3.88 18.19 -13.30
CA TRP A 182 3.86 16.94 -12.53
C TRP A 182 4.02 15.66 -13.38
N ASP A 183 4.25 15.82 -14.69
CA ASP A 183 4.39 14.77 -15.73
C ASP A 183 5.58 13.80 -15.53
N LYS A 184 6.20 13.77 -14.35
CA LYS A 184 7.30 12.87 -14.02
C LYS A 184 7.22 12.24 -12.63
N ILE A 185 6.08 12.33 -11.94
CA ILE A 185 5.87 11.52 -10.73
C ILE A 185 5.25 10.18 -11.16
N PRO A 186 6.02 9.08 -11.22
CA PRO A 186 5.61 7.80 -11.82
C PRO A 186 4.39 7.14 -11.15
N TYR A 187 3.96 7.67 -10.00
CA TYR A 187 2.83 7.19 -9.22
C TYR A 187 1.49 7.69 -9.77
N PHE A 188 1.36 8.91 -10.31
CA PHE A 188 0.04 9.46 -10.66
C PHE A 188 -0.49 9.07 -12.05
N GLU A 189 0.33 8.50 -12.92
CA GLU A 189 -0.05 8.13 -14.29
C GLU A 189 -0.74 6.77 -14.42
N ARG A 190 -0.69 5.92 -13.38
CA ARG A 190 -1.17 4.53 -13.48
C ARG A 190 -2.59 4.39 -12.96
N ASP A 191 -3.40 3.58 -13.64
CA ASP A 191 -4.70 3.12 -13.17
C ASP A 191 -4.52 2.28 -11.90
N PHE A 192 -4.46 2.95 -10.74
CA PHE A 192 -4.41 2.29 -9.45
C PHE A 192 -5.58 1.33 -9.29
N TRP A 193 -5.30 0.16 -8.73
CA TRP A 193 -6.38 -0.74 -8.36
C TRP A 193 -7.19 -0.12 -7.22
N ARG A 194 -8.50 -0.31 -7.24
CA ARG A 194 -9.37 0.04 -6.11
C ARG A 194 -8.92 -0.67 -4.84
N TYR A 195 -9.18 -0.06 -3.68
CA TYR A 195 -8.71 -0.56 -2.38
C TYR A 195 -8.98 -2.05 -2.21
N LYS A 196 -10.21 -2.49 -2.53
CA LYS A 196 -10.63 -3.88 -2.42
C LYS A 196 -9.68 -4.86 -3.13
N LYS A 197 -9.26 -4.52 -4.36
CA LYS A 197 -8.37 -5.40 -5.15
C LYS A 197 -6.95 -5.39 -4.60
N GLN A 198 -6.44 -4.23 -4.17
CA GLN A 198 -5.11 -4.15 -3.53
C GLN A 198 -5.08 -4.99 -2.24
N ARG A 199 -6.10 -4.83 -1.40
CA ARG A 199 -6.30 -5.60 -0.17
C ARG A 199 -6.33 -7.10 -0.42
N ASP A 200 -7.14 -7.56 -1.38
CA ASP A 200 -7.28 -8.99 -1.65
C ASP A 200 -5.94 -9.63 -2.07
N ILE A 201 -5.17 -8.94 -2.91
CA ILE A 201 -3.83 -9.41 -3.36
C ILE A 201 -2.85 -9.45 -2.19
N PHE A 202 -2.85 -8.43 -1.34
CA PHE A 202 -1.95 -8.36 -0.19
C PHE A 202 -2.27 -9.42 0.86
N VAL A 203 -3.56 -9.62 1.18
CA VAL A 203 -4.00 -10.66 2.12
C VAL A 203 -3.68 -12.06 1.60
N GLU A 204 -3.83 -12.30 0.30
CA GLU A 204 -3.43 -13.57 -0.33
C GLU A 204 -1.92 -13.82 -0.21
N LEU A 205 -1.10 -12.79 -0.44
CA LEU A 205 0.34 -12.87 -0.22
C LEU A 205 0.68 -13.16 1.25
N LEU A 206 0.04 -12.46 2.19
CA LEU A 206 0.22 -12.71 3.62
C LEU A 206 -0.11 -14.15 3.99
N GLN A 207 -1.22 -14.70 3.48
CA GLN A 207 -1.58 -16.08 3.72
C GLN A 207 -0.49 -17.05 3.26
N ARG A 208 0.02 -16.89 2.02
CA ARG A 208 1.11 -17.72 1.49
C ARG A 208 2.40 -17.59 2.32
N LYS A 209 2.66 -16.41 2.88
CA LYS A 209 3.80 -16.18 3.76
C LYS A 209 3.62 -16.87 5.11
N LEU A 210 2.43 -16.83 5.69
CA LEU A 210 2.11 -17.50 6.96
C LEU A 210 2.27 -19.02 6.88
N ASP A 211 2.08 -19.62 5.71
CA ASP A 211 2.36 -21.06 5.50
C ASP A 211 3.83 -21.43 5.76
N THR A 212 4.75 -20.44 5.68
CA THR A 212 6.21 -20.67 5.73
C THR A 212 6.95 -19.79 6.74
N GLN A 213 6.27 -18.81 7.36
CA GLN A 213 6.88 -17.80 8.23
C GLN A 213 6.08 -17.59 9.51
N ASN A 214 6.76 -17.07 10.54
CA ASN A 214 6.13 -16.76 11.82
C ASN A 214 5.20 -15.52 11.68
N PRO A 215 3.93 -15.58 12.12
CA PRO A 215 3.00 -14.45 12.08
C PRO A 215 3.50 -13.17 12.76
N ARG A 216 4.37 -13.28 13.77
CA ARG A 216 4.96 -12.13 14.47
C ARG A 216 6.12 -11.48 13.73
N SER A 217 6.59 -12.06 12.62
CA SER A 217 7.78 -11.60 11.90
C SER A 217 7.73 -12.02 10.42
N VAL A 218 6.62 -11.74 9.75
CA VAL A 218 6.47 -11.95 8.31
C VAL A 218 7.38 -10.98 7.55
N ARG A 219 8.08 -11.45 6.52
CA ARG A 219 8.98 -10.68 5.65
C ARG A 219 8.53 -10.78 4.19
N ILE A 220 8.37 -9.61 3.57
CA ILE A 220 8.03 -9.44 2.16
C ILE A 220 9.14 -8.63 1.48
N GLU A 221 9.73 -9.15 0.39
CA GLU A 221 10.63 -8.37 -0.46
C GLU A 221 9.82 -7.35 -1.25
N TYR A 222 9.87 -6.09 -0.80
CA TYR A 222 8.88 -5.06 -1.10
C TYR A 222 8.71 -4.81 -2.60
N ARG A 223 9.81 -4.71 -3.36
CA ARG A 223 9.77 -4.47 -4.81
C ARG A 223 9.57 -5.71 -5.68
N GLN A 224 9.85 -6.90 -5.13
CA GLN A 224 9.81 -8.15 -5.91
C GLN A 224 8.46 -8.85 -5.78
N GLU A 225 7.82 -8.74 -4.62
CA GLU A 225 6.63 -9.53 -4.29
C GLU A 225 5.34 -8.72 -4.35
N LEU A 226 5.42 -7.38 -4.32
CA LEU A 226 4.26 -6.50 -4.45
C LEU A 226 4.24 -5.84 -5.83
N PRO A 227 3.09 -5.84 -6.53
CA PRO A 227 2.93 -5.08 -7.77
C PRO A 227 2.77 -3.58 -7.45
N LEU A 228 3.88 -2.94 -7.07
CA LEU A 228 3.95 -1.53 -6.64
C LEU A 228 3.41 -0.55 -7.69
N GLU A 229 3.39 -0.97 -8.95
CA GLU A 229 2.81 -0.24 -10.08
C GLU A 229 1.30 0.04 -9.94
N HIS A 230 0.61 -0.69 -9.06
CA HIS A 230 -0.84 -0.64 -8.90
C HIS A 230 -1.29 -0.54 -7.43
N ILE A 231 -0.34 -0.46 -6.49
CA ILE A 231 -0.60 -0.48 -5.06
C ILE A 231 -0.15 0.85 -4.46
N ASN A 232 -1.05 1.46 -3.68
CA ASN A 232 -0.68 2.54 -2.79
C ASN A 232 -0.43 1.95 -1.40
N SER A 233 0.85 1.80 -1.07
CA SER A 233 1.28 0.88 -0.02
C SER A 233 1.02 1.43 1.37
N THR A 234 1.20 2.74 1.54
CA THR A 234 1.05 3.40 2.83
C THR A 234 -0.41 3.35 3.27
N GLU A 235 -1.34 3.80 2.44
CA GLU A 235 -2.78 3.70 2.73
C GLU A 235 -3.23 2.25 2.91
N LEU A 236 -2.74 1.33 2.08
CA LEU A 236 -3.08 -0.07 2.21
C LEU A 236 -2.68 -0.61 3.58
N LEU A 237 -1.42 -0.38 4.01
CA LEU A 237 -0.91 -0.83 5.31
C LEU A 237 -1.67 -0.18 6.46
N LEU A 238 -1.95 1.13 6.38
CA LEU A 238 -2.75 1.86 7.36
C LEU A 238 -4.18 1.31 7.48
N CYS A 239 -4.85 1.07 6.36
CA CYS A 239 -6.18 0.46 6.35
C CYS A 239 -6.15 -0.96 6.94
N LEU A 240 -5.18 -1.79 6.56
CA LEU A 240 -5.03 -3.16 7.09
C LEU A 240 -4.72 -3.15 8.60
N LYS A 241 -4.01 -2.14 9.10
CA LYS A 241 -3.77 -1.90 10.53
C LYS A 241 -5.06 -1.50 11.26
N ASN A 242 -5.87 -0.62 10.68
CA ASN A 242 -7.19 -0.26 11.23
C ASN A 242 -8.18 -1.44 11.22
N GLU A 243 -8.09 -2.32 10.24
CA GLU A 243 -8.84 -3.59 10.21
C GLU A 243 -8.29 -4.61 11.25
N GLY A 244 -7.11 -4.32 11.81
CA GLY A 244 -6.40 -5.14 12.79
C GLY A 244 -5.80 -6.42 12.21
N ILE A 245 -5.62 -6.49 10.90
CA ILE A 245 -4.96 -7.61 10.19
C ILE A 245 -3.46 -7.49 10.41
N ILE A 246 -2.94 -6.27 10.25
CA ILE A 246 -1.56 -5.93 10.59
C ILE A 246 -1.58 -5.30 11.98
N ARG A 247 -0.70 -5.77 12.86
CA ARG A 247 -0.48 -5.18 14.18
C ARG A 247 0.61 -4.13 14.13
N GLU A 248 1.73 -4.50 13.50
CA GLU A 248 2.90 -3.65 13.31
C GLU A 248 3.50 -3.91 11.94
N TYR A 249 4.08 -2.88 11.33
CA TYR A 249 4.88 -3.00 10.12
C TYR A 249 6.16 -2.19 10.27
N LYS A 250 7.17 -2.48 9.46
CA LYS A 250 8.41 -1.72 9.34
C LYS A 250 9.07 -2.00 7.99
N LEU A 251 9.49 -0.97 7.27
CA LEU A 251 10.32 -1.12 6.07
C LEU A 251 11.80 -1.03 6.45
N GLU A 252 12.62 -1.97 6.00
CA GLU A 252 14.06 -1.98 6.26
C GLU A 252 14.83 -2.26 4.98
N THR A 253 16.00 -1.64 4.84
CA THR A 253 16.93 -1.94 3.74
C THR A 253 17.94 -2.99 4.20
N ASP A 254 17.85 -4.19 3.66
CA ASP A 254 18.77 -5.30 3.88
C ASP A 254 19.94 -5.21 2.90
N TYR A 255 21.08 -4.73 3.40
CA TYR A 255 22.33 -4.71 2.65
C TYR A 255 22.99 -6.09 2.74
N ASN A 256 22.60 -7.00 1.85
CA ASN A 256 23.20 -8.33 1.80
C ASN A 256 24.64 -8.22 1.24
N THR A 257 25.64 -8.13 2.11
CA THR A 257 27.06 -7.90 1.76
C THR A 257 27.79 -9.14 1.22
N LYS A 258 27.09 -10.23 0.90
CA LYS A 258 27.73 -11.52 0.60
C LYS A 258 28.05 -11.79 -0.87
N ASN A 259 27.46 -11.07 -1.84
CA ASN A 259 27.77 -11.27 -3.26
C ASN A 259 28.34 -9.98 -3.87
N LYS A 260 29.66 -9.96 -4.03
CA LYS A 260 30.46 -8.83 -4.51
C LYS A 260 30.40 -8.60 -6.04
N GLU A 261 29.62 -9.38 -6.77
CA GLU A 261 29.68 -9.40 -8.25
C GLU A 261 28.53 -8.69 -8.97
N GLU A 262 27.55 -8.13 -8.24
CA GLU A 262 26.49 -7.35 -8.87
C GLU A 262 26.55 -5.89 -8.39
N PHE A 263 26.77 -4.99 -9.35
CA PHE A 263 26.78 -3.54 -9.15
C PHE A 263 25.45 -3.00 -8.57
N ASP A 264 24.37 -3.78 -8.62
CA ASP A 264 23.07 -3.50 -7.99
C ASP A 264 23.05 -3.68 -6.45
N SER A 265 24.10 -4.28 -5.85
CA SER A 265 24.17 -4.53 -4.40
C SER A 265 24.32 -3.26 -3.53
N PHE A 266 24.63 -2.10 -4.12
CA PHE A 266 24.73 -0.83 -3.38
C PHE A 266 23.36 -0.27 -2.93
N LEU A 267 22.26 -0.66 -3.58
CA LEU A 267 20.95 -0.11 -3.28
C LEU A 267 20.23 -0.81 -2.11
N GLY A 268 20.71 -1.98 -1.69
CA GLY A 268 20.10 -2.83 -0.66
C GLY A 268 18.73 -3.38 -1.09
N LYS A 269 18.28 -4.45 -0.43
CA LYS A 269 16.94 -5.01 -0.64
C LYS A 269 15.95 -4.38 0.33
N GLU A 270 14.87 -3.79 -0.16
CA GLU A 270 13.80 -3.28 0.70
C GLU A 270 12.93 -4.45 1.19
N ILE A 271 12.89 -4.64 2.50
CA ILE A 271 12.15 -5.69 3.20
C ILE A 271 11.07 -5.04 4.06
N LEU A 272 9.82 -5.37 3.76
CA LEU A 272 8.70 -5.05 4.62
C LEU A 272 8.55 -6.16 5.68
N LYS A 273 8.84 -5.81 6.93
CA LYS A 273 8.63 -6.66 8.11
C LYS A 273 7.26 -6.37 8.70
N LEU A 274 6.49 -7.41 9.00
CA LEU A 274 5.12 -7.33 9.47
C LEU A 274 4.92 -8.24 10.69
N SER A 275 4.15 -7.75 11.64
CA SER A 275 3.48 -8.55 12.67
C SER A 275 1.99 -8.56 12.35
N VAL A 276 1.41 -9.74 12.19
CA VAL A 276 0.01 -9.89 11.74
C VAL A 276 -0.82 -10.68 12.76
N ASP A 277 -2.13 -10.50 12.66
CA ASP A 277 -3.12 -11.33 13.33
C ASP A 277 -3.47 -12.52 12.42
N GLU A 278 -2.89 -13.68 12.71
CA GLU A 278 -3.05 -14.89 11.89
C GLU A 278 -4.52 -15.28 11.70
N ASP A 279 -5.31 -15.25 12.77
CA ASP A 279 -6.73 -15.61 12.71
C ASP A 279 -7.48 -14.66 11.80
N LYS A 280 -7.22 -13.34 11.86
CA LYS A 280 -7.83 -12.37 10.94
C LYS A 280 -7.35 -12.52 9.50
N VAL A 281 -6.06 -12.78 9.27
CA VAL A 281 -5.55 -13.04 7.91
C VAL A 281 -6.24 -14.29 7.35
N LEU A 282 -6.34 -15.35 8.13
CA LEU A 282 -7.00 -16.59 7.73
C LEU A 282 -8.51 -16.41 7.57
N ASP A 283 -9.20 -15.68 8.45
CA ASP A 283 -10.64 -15.40 8.38
C ASP A 283 -10.98 -14.56 7.14
N GLN A 284 -10.17 -13.56 6.83
CA GLN A 284 -10.38 -12.68 5.69
C GLN A 284 -9.93 -13.31 4.37
N ALA A 285 -8.91 -14.16 4.39
CA ALA A 285 -8.62 -15.06 3.28
C ALA A 285 -9.69 -16.14 3.14
N THR A 286 -10.34 -16.56 4.24
CA THR A 286 -11.46 -17.52 4.24
C THR A 286 -12.84 -16.88 4.03
N HIS A 287 -12.91 -15.57 3.79
CA HIS A 287 -13.96 -14.96 2.97
C HIS A 287 -13.75 -15.28 1.48
N LYS A 288 -13.64 -16.58 1.21
CA LYS A 288 -14.46 -17.36 0.27
C LYS A 288 -14.24 -18.86 0.47
N LYS A 289 -14.57 -19.39 1.65
CA LYS A 289 -15.03 -20.79 1.76
C LYS A 289 -16.43 -20.89 1.15
N ILE A 290 -16.53 -20.72 -0.17
CA ILE A 290 -17.79 -20.95 -0.86
C ILE A 290 -18.18 -22.42 -0.64
N LYS A 291 -19.34 -22.63 -0.03
CA LYS A 291 -19.93 -23.94 0.20
C LYS A 291 -21.16 -24.07 -0.67
N LEU A 292 -21.18 -25.06 -1.54
CA LEU A 292 -22.16 -25.21 -2.60
C LEU A 292 -22.97 -26.47 -2.37
N ASN A 293 -24.28 -26.34 -2.56
CA ASN A 293 -25.18 -27.45 -2.82
C ASN A 293 -25.22 -27.67 -4.33
N LEU A 294 -24.91 -28.89 -4.77
CA LEU A 294 -24.84 -29.23 -6.19
C LEU A 294 -26.08 -30.03 -6.62
N SER A 295 -26.65 -29.67 -7.77
CA SER A 295 -27.73 -30.41 -8.40
C SER A 295 -27.56 -30.42 -9.91
N PHE A 296 -27.67 -31.60 -10.52
CA PHE A 296 -27.52 -31.77 -11.96
C PHE A 296 -28.82 -32.30 -12.59
N ALA A 297 -29.40 -31.50 -13.50
CA ALA A 297 -30.57 -31.88 -14.27
C ALA A 297 -30.14 -32.52 -15.59
N SER A 298 -30.10 -33.86 -15.64
CA SER A 298 -29.62 -34.63 -16.78
C SER A 298 -30.39 -34.34 -18.08
N GLN A 299 -31.71 -34.15 -18.01
CA GLN A 299 -32.57 -33.87 -19.16
C GLN A 299 -32.24 -32.53 -19.85
N THR A 300 -31.92 -31.50 -19.07
CA THR A 300 -31.63 -30.15 -19.58
C THR A 300 -30.13 -29.90 -19.73
N GLY A 301 -29.28 -30.75 -19.13
CA GLY A 301 -27.84 -30.61 -19.08
C GLY A 301 -27.40 -29.39 -18.26
N ILE A 302 -28.15 -29.01 -17.23
CA ILE A 302 -27.87 -27.83 -16.41
C ILE A 302 -27.35 -28.29 -15.04
N MET A 303 -26.16 -27.83 -14.67
CA MET A 303 -25.67 -27.86 -13.30
C MET A 303 -26.14 -26.60 -12.58
N THR A 304 -26.80 -26.79 -11.43
CA THR A 304 -27.15 -25.72 -10.50
C THR A 304 -26.30 -25.87 -9.25
N MET A 305 -25.64 -24.79 -8.86
CA MET A 305 -24.83 -24.70 -7.64
C MET A 305 -25.42 -23.58 -6.79
N THR A 306 -25.76 -23.88 -5.54
CA THR A 306 -26.40 -22.90 -4.66
C THR A 306 -25.52 -22.66 -3.45
N ASP A 307 -25.20 -21.39 -3.16
CA ASP A 307 -24.46 -21.03 -1.94
C ASP A 307 -25.37 -21.08 -0.70
N PRO A 308 -24.83 -20.91 0.52
CA PRO A 308 -25.64 -20.95 1.75
C PRO A 308 -26.61 -19.77 1.87
N ASN A 309 -26.41 -18.70 1.09
CA ASN A 309 -27.24 -17.51 1.06
C ASN A 309 -28.37 -17.61 0.02
N GLY A 310 -28.49 -18.74 -0.69
CA GLY A 310 -29.52 -18.97 -1.71
C GLY A 310 -29.17 -18.41 -3.10
N ILE A 311 -27.93 -17.97 -3.33
CA ILE A 311 -27.48 -17.52 -4.66
C ILE A 311 -27.28 -18.74 -5.56
N GLU A 312 -28.02 -18.78 -6.67
CA GLU A 312 -27.93 -19.86 -7.66
C GLU A 312 -26.99 -19.52 -8.82
N TYR A 313 -26.05 -20.42 -9.08
CA TYR A 313 -25.18 -20.39 -10.26
C TYR A 313 -25.56 -21.53 -11.20
N LYS A 314 -25.98 -21.19 -12.42
CA LYS A 314 -26.39 -22.17 -13.45
C LYS A 314 -25.34 -22.27 -14.55
N ILE A 315 -24.90 -23.48 -14.85
CA ILE A 315 -23.99 -23.81 -15.96
C ILE A 315 -24.69 -24.78 -16.90
N LYS A 316 -24.92 -24.33 -18.14
CA LYS A 316 -25.46 -25.17 -19.20
C LYS A 316 -24.32 -25.91 -19.90
N LEU A 317 -24.38 -27.24 -19.92
CA LEU A 317 -23.44 -28.09 -20.63
C LEU A 317 -23.89 -28.22 -22.10
N GLN A 318 -22.98 -27.98 -23.04
CA GLN A 318 -23.27 -28.11 -24.48
C GLN A 318 -22.71 -29.40 -25.08
N GLY A 319 -21.59 -29.93 -24.56
CA GLY A 319 -20.99 -31.17 -25.06
C GLY A 319 -21.73 -32.41 -24.53
N GLN A 320 -22.01 -33.36 -25.42
CA GLN A 320 -22.68 -34.62 -25.07
C GLN A 320 -21.87 -35.42 -24.04
N VAL A 321 -20.57 -35.59 -24.24
CA VAL A 321 -19.68 -36.32 -23.31
C VAL A 321 -19.68 -35.67 -21.91
N GLN A 322 -19.66 -34.33 -21.82
CA GLN A 322 -19.73 -33.63 -20.53
C GLN A 322 -21.03 -33.90 -19.78
N ARG A 323 -22.16 -33.92 -20.51
CA ARG A 323 -23.47 -34.21 -19.92
C ARG A 323 -23.54 -35.64 -19.40
N GLU A 324 -23.06 -36.60 -20.19
CA GLU A 324 -23.09 -38.01 -19.83
C GLU A 324 -22.16 -38.34 -18.66
N VAL A 325 -20.95 -37.77 -18.63
CA VAL A 325 -20.03 -37.92 -17.47
C VAL A 325 -20.65 -37.38 -16.19
N LEU A 326 -21.25 -36.17 -16.22
CA LEU A 326 -21.91 -35.62 -15.03
C LEU A 326 -23.21 -36.37 -14.69
N ARG A 327 -23.93 -36.91 -15.68
CA ARG A 327 -25.08 -37.79 -15.44
C ARG A 327 -24.63 -39.00 -14.62
N VAL A 328 -23.56 -39.69 -15.00
CA VAL A 328 -23.07 -40.87 -14.28
C VAL A 328 -22.72 -40.54 -12.82
N ILE A 329 -22.00 -39.44 -12.58
CA ILE A 329 -21.56 -39.04 -11.23
C ILE A 329 -22.77 -38.65 -10.34
N PHE A 330 -23.74 -37.92 -10.86
CA PHE A 330 -24.87 -37.39 -10.09
C PHE A 330 -26.09 -38.32 -10.05
N GLN A 331 -26.17 -39.33 -10.91
CA GLN A 331 -27.26 -40.32 -10.90
C GLN A 331 -27.15 -41.27 -9.69
N ASN A 332 -25.94 -41.45 -9.14
CA ASN A 332 -25.73 -42.29 -7.98
C ASN A 332 -25.53 -41.44 -6.70
N SER A 333 -26.64 -41.01 -6.10
CA SER A 333 -26.65 -40.09 -4.94
C SER A 333 -25.82 -40.56 -3.74
N LYS A 334 -25.64 -41.89 -3.57
CA LYS A 334 -24.81 -42.46 -2.49
C LYS A 334 -23.31 -42.23 -2.72
N ASN A 335 -22.89 -42.13 -3.99
CA ASN A 335 -21.49 -42.07 -4.39
C ASN A 335 -21.11 -40.74 -5.07
N THR A 336 -22.02 -39.77 -5.17
CA THR A 336 -21.76 -38.49 -5.84
C THR A 336 -20.49 -37.79 -5.33
N TYR A 337 -20.23 -37.86 -4.01
CA TYR A 337 -19.07 -37.23 -3.37
C TYR A 337 -17.89 -38.18 -3.11
N SER A 338 -17.98 -39.44 -3.53
CA SER A 338 -16.86 -40.37 -3.45
C SER A 338 -15.84 -40.10 -4.57
N GLU A 339 -14.69 -40.74 -4.48
CA GLU A 339 -13.76 -40.78 -5.60
C GLU A 339 -14.30 -41.73 -6.68
N TRP A 340 -14.21 -41.29 -7.94
CA TRP A 340 -14.59 -42.05 -9.12
C TRP A 340 -13.35 -42.33 -9.95
N THR A 341 -13.07 -43.59 -10.27
CA THR A 341 -12.05 -43.90 -11.27
C THR A 341 -12.55 -43.55 -12.66
N LEU A 342 -11.66 -43.04 -13.52
CA LEU A 342 -12.02 -42.66 -14.89
C LEU A 342 -12.47 -43.89 -15.69
N SER A 343 -11.83 -45.04 -15.45
CA SER A 343 -12.23 -46.34 -16.00
C SER A 343 -13.66 -46.73 -15.62
N ASN A 344 -14.07 -46.55 -14.36
CA ASN A 344 -15.46 -46.88 -13.97
C ASN A 344 -16.48 -46.01 -14.70
N ILE A 345 -16.18 -44.72 -14.89
CA ILE A 345 -17.06 -43.81 -15.64
C ILE A 345 -17.11 -44.24 -17.11
N SER A 346 -15.96 -44.51 -17.72
CA SER A 346 -15.84 -44.98 -19.11
C SER A 346 -16.61 -46.30 -19.33
N GLY A 347 -16.45 -47.26 -18.42
CA GLY A 347 -17.16 -48.54 -18.42
C GLY A 347 -18.68 -48.38 -18.43
N ILE A 348 -19.22 -47.46 -17.62
CA ILE A 348 -20.66 -47.18 -17.57
C ILE A 348 -21.15 -46.49 -18.86
N LEU A 349 -20.31 -45.68 -19.49
CA LEU A 349 -20.63 -44.97 -20.73
C LEU A 349 -20.45 -45.83 -21.98
N GLY A 350 -19.87 -47.03 -21.85
CA GLY A 350 -19.43 -47.88 -22.95
C GLY A 350 -18.00 -47.52 -23.36
N GLU A 351 -17.03 -48.36 -22.96
CA GLU A 351 -15.58 -48.09 -23.15
C GLU A 351 -15.18 -47.85 -24.62
N ASN A 352 -15.98 -48.36 -25.57
CA ASN A 352 -15.77 -48.16 -27.01
C ASN A 352 -16.22 -46.77 -27.50
N ASP A 353 -17.08 -46.08 -26.75
CA ASP A 353 -17.70 -44.80 -27.13
C ASP A 353 -17.05 -43.60 -26.41
N VAL A 354 -16.62 -43.79 -25.16
CA VAL A 354 -15.98 -42.73 -24.35
C VAL A 354 -14.85 -43.33 -23.51
N ASP A 355 -13.59 -43.07 -23.89
CA ASP A 355 -12.41 -43.53 -23.18
C ASP A 355 -12.09 -42.67 -21.92
N GLU A 356 -11.16 -43.13 -21.08
CA GLU A 356 -10.73 -42.39 -19.88
C GLU A 356 -10.22 -40.98 -20.18
N THR A 357 -9.58 -40.80 -21.34
CA THR A 357 -9.07 -39.50 -21.81
C THR A 357 -10.21 -38.53 -22.06
N ALA A 358 -11.27 -38.97 -22.75
CA ALA A 358 -12.47 -38.20 -23.00
C ALA A 358 -13.19 -37.84 -21.70
N VAL A 359 -13.28 -38.78 -20.74
CA VAL A 359 -13.83 -38.51 -19.40
C VAL A 359 -13.02 -37.41 -18.69
N LYS A 360 -11.70 -37.54 -18.64
CA LYS A 360 -10.82 -36.55 -18.00
C LYS A 360 -10.97 -35.17 -18.62
N ASN A 361 -10.98 -35.10 -19.95
CA ASN A 361 -11.14 -33.85 -20.69
C ASN A 361 -12.52 -33.22 -20.43
N ALA A 362 -13.58 -34.02 -20.33
CA ALA A 362 -14.91 -33.54 -20.01
C ALA A 362 -14.96 -32.86 -18.64
N ILE A 363 -14.37 -33.47 -17.61
CA ILE A 363 -14.32 -32.91 -16.25
C ILE A 363 -13.43 -31.67 -16.20
N TYR A 364 -12.26 -31.68 -16.85
CA TYR A 364 -11.36 -30.53 -16.90
C TYR A 364 -12.03 -29.30 -17.53
N GLN A 365 -12.72 -29.49 -18.65
CA GLN A 365 -13.46 -28.42 -19.31
C GLN A 365 -14.65 -27.94 -18.48
N PHE A 366 -15.27 -28.81 -17.68
CA PHE A 366 -16.29 -28.41 -16.73
C PHE A 366 -15.72 -27.55 -15.60
N ASN A 367 -14.58 -27.92 -15.00
CA ASN A 367 -13.89 -27.08 -14.00
C ASN A 367 -13.60 -25.68 -14.54
N LYS A 368 -13.14 -25.55 -15.79
CA LYS A 368 -12.95 -24.23 -16.44
C LYS A 368 -14.23 -23.40 -16.47
N LYS A 369 -15.36 -24.01 -16.84
CA LYS A 369 -16.66 -23.31 -16.85
C LYS A 369 -17.09 -22.89 -15.45
N VAL A 370 -16.82 -23.72 -14.44
CA VAL A 370 -17.09 -23.37 -13.03
C VAL A 370 -16.24 -22.19 -12.60
N LYS A 371 -14.92 -22.21 -12.83
CA LYS A 371 -14.01 -21.10 -12.51
C LYS A 371 -14.43 -19.79 -13.18
N LEU A 372 -14.90 -19.84 -14.43
CA LEU A 372 -15.40 -18.64 -15.13
C LEU A 372 -16.70 -18.09 -14.51
N LYS A 373 -17.57 -18.96 -13.98
CA LYS A 373 -18.86 -18.57 -13.41
C LYS A 373 -18.76 -18.17 -11.94
N ILE A 374 -17.85 -18.82 -11.22
CA ILE A 374 -17.58 -18.68 -9.79
C ILE A 374 -16.04 -18.62 -9.66
N PRO A 375 -15.42 -17.43 -9.82
CA PRO A 375 -13.97 -17.25 -9.80
C PRO A 375 -13.25 -17.83 -8.58
N GLU A 376 -13.98 -18.20 -7.54
CA GLU A 376 -13.43 -18.53 -6.22
C GLU A 376 -13.47 -20.03 -5.95
N VAL A 377 -14.01 -20.78 -6.91
CA VAL A 377 -13.84 -22.22 -7.04
C VAL A 377 -12.73 -22.48 -8.06
N ASP A 378 -11.55 -22.91 -7.60
CA ASP A 378 -10.44 -23.25 -8.49
C ASP A 378 -10.75 -24.46 -9.37
N ASN A 379 -11.02 -25.59 -8.72
CA ASN A 379 -11.37 -26.86 -9.35
C ASN A 379 -12.49 -27.51 -8.53
N LEU A 380 -13.71 -27.54 -9.07
CA LEU A 380 -14.83 -28.20 -8.40
C LEU A 380 -14.60 -29.70 -8.28
N PHE A 381 -13.99 -30.30 -9.30
CA PHE A 381 -13.48 -31.66 -9.27
C PHE A 381 -11.96 -31.66 -9.10
N GLU A 382 -11.48 -32.36 -8.08
CA GLU A 382 -10.09 -32.80 -7.99
C GLU A 382 -9.86 -33.90 -9.02
N LEU A 383 -8.97 -33.65 -9.97
CA LEU A 383 -8.61 -34.56 -11.05
C LEU A 383 -7.21 -35.11 -10.81
N THR A 384 -7.08 -36.43 -10.83
CA THR A 384 -5.77 -37.10 -10.82
C THR A 384 -5.47 -37.68 -12.21
N LYS A 385 -4.45 -38.54 -12.31
CA LYS A 385 -4.18 -39.30 -13.53
C LYS A 385 -5.30 -40.31 -13.83
N TYR A 386 -5.93 -40.88 -12.81
CA TYR A 386 -6.82 -42.05 -12.92
C TYR A 386 -8.19 -41.87 -12.27
N SER A 387 -8.43 -40.74 -11.61
CA SER A 387 -9.67 -40.51 -10.86
C SER A 387 -10.12 -39.06 -10.87
N ALA A 388 -11.38 -38.88 -10.49
CA ALA A 388 -12.02 -37.61 -10.26
C ALA A 388 -12.81 -37.67 -8.94
N ARG A 389 -12.78 -36.58 -8.18
CA ARG A 389 -13.59 -36.45 -6.95
C ARG A 389 -14.12 -35.04 -6.84
N ILE A 390 -15.38 -34.87 -6.44
CA ILE A 390 -15.90 -33.55 -6.08
C ILE A 390 -15.12 -33.04 -4.87
N ASN A 391 -14.50 -31.88 -4.99
CA ASN A 391 -13.63 -31.32 -3.98
C ASN A 391 -14.42 -31.00 -2.70
N PRO A 392 -14.17 -31.70 -1.57
CA PRO A 392 -14.89 -31.48 -0.32
C PRO A 392 -14.78 -30.06 0.23
N LYS A 393 -13.73 -29.31 -0.16
CA LYS A 393 -13.54 -27.89 0.19
C LYS A 393 -14.77 -27.07 -0.16
N TYR A 394 -15.41 -27.34 -1.30
CA TYR A 394 -16.52 -26.54 -1.82
C TYR A 394 -17.91 -27.08 -1.52
N ILE A 395 -18.04 -28.22 -0.82
CA ILE A 395 -19.35 -28.86 -0.61
C ILE A 395 -19.89 -28.56 0.77
N ASN A 396 -21.16 -28.15 0.81
CA ASN A 396 -21.94 -28.12 2.04
C ASN A 396 -22.45 -29.54 2.33
N LYS A 397 -21.93 -30.20 3.35
CA LYS A 397 -22.46 -31.50 3.78
C LYS A 397 -23.65 -31.23 4.67
N SER A 398 -24.84 -31.14 4.07
CA SER A 398 -26.12 -31.25 4.79
C SER A 398 -26.41 -32.71 5.11
#